data_AF-K7LUF0-F1
#
_entry.id   AF-K7LUF0-F1
#
_cell.length_a   1.000
_cell.length_b   1.000
_cell.length_c   1.000
_cell.angle_alpha   90.00
_cell.angle_beta   90.00
_cell.angle_gamma   90.00
#
_symmetry.space_group_name_H-M   'P 1'
#
loop_
_entity.id
_entity.type
_entity.pdbx_description
1 polymer ?
#
loop_
_entity_poly.entity_id
_entity_poly.type
_entity_poly.pdbx_seq_one_letter_code
_entity_poly.pdbx_strand_id
1 'polypeptide(L)'
;MAFLASQVTCRTLQDASMYERHEEWMSRYGKVYKDPWEREKRFRIFKENMNYIETSKNAAIKPYKLVINQFADLNNEEFIAPQNIFKGMIICRLLSRAVTPVKDQGHCGFCWAFYDVASTEGILALTAGKLISLSEQELVDCDTKGVDQGCEEDVPANNEKALQKVVANQPVSIAIDACDSDFQFYKRGVFTGSCGTELDHGVTIVGYGVSHDGTQYWLVKNSWETEWVYI
;
A
#
# COMPACT_ATOMS: atom_id res chain seq x y z
N MET A 1 -14.13 -4.92 64.37
CA MET A 1 -14.15 -6.00 63.36
C MET A 1 -14.31 -5.33 62.01
N ALA A 2 -13.23 -5.11 61.26
CA ALA A 2 -13.28 -4.44 59.96
C ALA A 2 -13.57 -5.50 58.89
N PHE A 3 -14.71 -5.37 58.22
CA PHE A 3 -15.08 -6.25 57.12
C PHE A 3 -14.34 -5.80 55.85
N LEU A 4 -13.35 -6.60 55.43
CA LEU A 4 -12.78 -6.53 54.09
C LEU A 4 -13.79 -7.16 53.12
N ALA A 5 -14.67 -6.33 52.56
CA ALA A 5 -15.49 -6.72 51.42
C ALA A 5 -14.58 -6.75 50.18
N SER A 6 -14.05 -7.92 49.85
CA SER A 6 -13.46 -8.18 48.54
C SER A 6 -14.58 -8.05 47.50
N GLN A 7 -14.55 -6.95 46.73
CA GLN A 7 -15.42 -6.81 45.57
C GLN A 7 -14.91 -7.76 44.48
N VAL A 8 -15.33 -9.02 44.55
CA VAL A 8 -15.29 -9.92 43.40
C VAL A 8 -16.42 -9.46 42.49
N THR A 9 -16.11 -8.69 41.45
CA THR A 9 -17.05 -8.44 40.37
C THR A 9 -17.31 -9.78 39.67
N CYS A 10 -18.45 -10.41 39.99
CA CYS A 10 -18.85 -11.65 39.34
C CYS A 10 -19.04 -11.35 37.84
N ARG A 11 -18.19 -11.96 36.99
CA ARG A 11 -18.32 -11.84 35.54
C ARG A 11 -19.66 -12.44 35.11
N THR A 12 -20.36 -11.79 34.18
CA THR A 12 -21.58 -12.38 33.62
C THR A 12 -21.24 -13.61 32.77
N LEU A 13 -22.17 -14.56 32.61
CA LEU A 13 -21.96 -15.72 31.72
C LEU A 13 -21.59 -15.30 30.28
N GLN A 14 -22.12 -14.16 29.82
CA GLN A 14 -21.78 -13.59 28.52
C GLN A 14 -20.33 -13.12 28.48
N ASP A 15 -19.82 -12.52 29.56
CA ASP A 15 -18.40 -12.13 29.66
C ASP A 15 -17.46 -13.33 29.64
N ALA A 16 -17.83 -14.44 30.30
CA ALA A 16 -17.04 -15.66 30.28
C ALA A 16 -16.89 -16.21 28.85
N SER A 17 -18.01 -16.30 28.11
CA SER A 17 -17.99 -16.76 26.72
C SER A 17 -17.20 -15.83 25.78
N MET A 18 -17.24 -14.52 26.02
CA MET A 18 -16.49 -13.56 25.21
C MET A 18 -14.98 -13.65 25.49
N TYR A 19 -14.60 -13.95 26.74
CA TYR A 19 -13.20 -14.14 27.11
C TYR A 19 -12.60 -15.35 26.37
N GLU A 20 -13.30 -16.48 26.33
CA GLU A 20 -12.86 -17.67 25.57
C GLU A 20 -12.66 -17.36 24.08
N ARG A 21 -13.62 -16.66 23.46
CA ARG A 21 -13.50 -16.23 22.06
C ARG A 21 -12.33 -15.28 21.83
N HIS A 22 -12.03 -14.42 22.80
CA HIS A 22 -10.88 -13.53 22.74
C HIS A 22 -9.57 -14.32 22.84
N GLU A 23 -9.47 -15.34 23.71
CA GLU A 23 -8.30 -16.22 23.77
C GLU A 23 -8.07 -16.99 22.47
N GLU A 24 -9.12 -17.59 21.90
CA GLU A 24 -9.05 -18.28 20.61
C GLU A 24 -8.61 -17.34 19.49
N TRP A 25 -9.16 -16.12 19.48
CA TRP A 25 -8.80 -15.09 18.52
C TRP A 25 -7.34 -14.64 18.67
N MET A 26 -6.87 -14.41 19.90
CA MET A 26 -5.48 -14.05 20.16
C MET A 26 -4.54 -15.18 19.72
N SER A 27 -4.90 -16.44 20.00
CA SER A 27 -4.13 -17.60 19.56
C SER A 27 -4.08 -17.72 18.03
N ARG A 28 -5.20 -17.41 17.34
CA ARG A 28 -5.28 -17.47 15.87
C ARG A 28 -4.42 -16.41 15.18
N TYR A 29 -4.34 -15.22 15.76
CA TYR A 29 -3.64 -14.07 15.16
C TYR A 29 -2.32 -13.72 15.85
N GLY A 30 -1.82 -14.56 16.76
CA GLY A 30 -0.54 -14.37 17.44
C GLY A 30 -0.47 -13.11 18.30
N LYS A 31 -1.59 -12.71 18.92
CA LYS A 31 -1.68 -11.46 19.68
C LYS A 31 -1.07 -11.62 21.07
N VAL A 32 -0.15 -10.72 21.41
CA VAL A 32 0.50 -10.63 22.72
C VAL A 32 0.46 -9.17 23.15
N TYR A 33 -0.03 -8.92 24.36
CA TYR A 33 -0.13 -7.58 24.93
C TYR A 33 0.97 -7.34 25.96
N LYS A 34 1.40 -6.07 26.07
CA LYS A 34 2.52 -5.68 26.93
C LYS A 34 2.25 -5.97 28.40
N ASP A 35 1.04 -5.66 28.85
CA ASP A 35 0.64 -5.75 30.24
C ASP A 35 -0.87 -6.05 30.38
N PRO A 36 -1.32 -6.44 31.59
CA PRO A 36 -2.73 -6.74 31.83
C PRO A 36 -3.68 -5.56 31.57
N TRP A 37 -3.22 -4.31 31.72
CA TRP A 37 -4.05 -3.13 31.47
C TRP A 37 -4.32 -2.94 29.99
N GLU A 38 -3.30 -3.14 29.16
CA GLU A 38 -3.47 -3.19 27.71
C GLU A 38 -4.40 -4.34 27.32
N ARG A 39 -4.18 -5.56 27.85
CA ARG A 39 -5.05 -6.70 27.54
C ARG A 39 -6.52 -6.43 27.88
N GLU A 40 -6.81 -5.82 29.03
CA GLU A 40 -8.18 -5.48 29.41
C GLU A 40 -8.77 -4.39 28.51
N LYS A 41 -8.00 -3.35 28.16
CA LYS A 41 -8.42 -2.32 27.19
C LYS A 41 -8.79 -2.95 25.84
N ARG A 42 -7.94 -3.85 25.35
CA ARG A 42 -8.09 -4.55 24.06
C ARG A 42 -9.28 -5.50 24.08
N PHE A 43 -9.47 -6.22 25.19
CA PHE A 43 -10.64 -7.07 25.40
C PHE A 43 -11.96 -6.30 25.35
N ARG A 44 -12.02 -5.10 25.95
CA ARG A 44 -13.21 -4.24 25.88
C ARG A 44 -13.56 -3.87 24.43
N ILE A 45 -12.56 -3.48 23.64
CA ILE A 45 -12.73 -3.13 22.22
C ILE A 45 -13.14 -4.37 21.41
N PHE A 46 -12.49 -5.51 21.66
CA PHE A 46 -12.85 -6.79 21.03
C PHE A 46 -14.31 -7.14 21.26
N LYS A 47 -14.80 -6.97 22.49
CA LYS A 47 -16.20 -7.22 22.85
C LYS A 47 -17.15 -6.29 22.08
N GLU A 48 -16.82 -5.00 21.98
CA GLU A 48 -17.61 -4.02 21.21
C GLU A 48 -17.69 -4.40 19.73
N ASN A 49 -16.55 -4.73 19.11
CA ASN A 49 -16.47 -5.13 17.71
C ASN A 49 -17.17 -6.48 17.44
N MET A 50 -17.05 -7.44 18.34
CA MET A 50 -17.78 -8.72 18.27
C MET A 50 -19.29 -8.51 18.28
N ASN A 51 -19.79 -7.69 19.21
CA ASN A 51 -21.21 -7.37 19.30
C ASN A 51 -21.68 -6.64 18.04
N TYR A 52 -20.87 -5.75 17.46
CA TYR A 52 -21.17 -5.09 16.19
C TYR A 52 -21.28 -6.09 15.03
N ILE A 53 -20.37 -7.07 14.95
CA ILE A 53 -20.41 -8.11 13.93
C ILE A 53 -21.65 -8.99 14.09
N GLU A 54 -21.98 -9.40 15.31
CA GLU A 54 -23.17 -10.23 15.58
C GLU A 54 -24.48 -9.50 15.27
N THR A 55 -24.60 -8.23 15.66
CA THR A 55 -25.77 -7.41 15.31
C THR A 55 -25.87 -7.19 13.80
N SER A 56 -24.75 -7.02 13.10
CA SER A 56 -24.74 -6.84 11.63
C SER A 56 -25.20 -8.08 10.86
N LYS A 57 -25.04 -9.29 11.40
CA LYS A 57 -25.50 -10.55 10.79
C LYS A 57 -27.03 -10.70 10.82
N ASN A 58 -27.67 -10.08 11.82
CA ASN A 58 -29.12 -10.13 12.00
C ASN A 58 -29.86 -8.98 11.28
N ALA A 59 -29.13 -7.98 10.80
CA ALA A 59 -29.69 -6.88 10.02
C ALA A 59 -30.05 -7.32 8.58
N ALA A 60 -30.93 -6.56 7.92
CA ALA A 60 -31.31 -6.74 6.52
C ALA A 60 -30.09 -6.91 5.58
N ILE A 61 -30.29 -7.58 4.44
CA ILE A 61 -29.24 -7.95 3.46
C ILE A 61 -28.33 -6.74 3.15
N LYS A 62 -27.11 -6.77 3.72
CA LYS A 62 -26.04 -5.81 3.40
C LYS A 62 -25.22 -6.33 2.21
N PRO A 63 -24.65 -5.45 1.36
CA PRO A 63 -23.79 -5.87 0.25
C PRO A 63 -22.42 -6.41 0.71
N TYR A 64 -22.18 -6.43 2.02
CA TYR A 64 -20.94 -6.90 2.63
C TYR A 64 -21.21 -7.76 3.86
N LYS A 65 -20.28 -8.67 4.14
CA LYS A 65 -20.29 -9.52 5.33
C LYS A 65 -19.17 -9.11 6.26
N LEU A 66 -19.52 -8.77 7.51
CA LEU A 66 -18.52 -8.50 8.54
C LEU A 66 -18.06 -9.81 9.19
N VAL A 67 -16.75 -9.95 9.36
CA VAL A 67 -16.07 -11.12 9.91
C VAL A 67 -14.94 -10.66 10.82
N ILE A 68 -14.68 -11.43 11.88
CA ILE A 68 -13.55 -11.19 12.77
C ILE A 68 -12.23 -11.41 12.04
N ASN A 69 -11.32 -10.46 12.21
CA ASN A 69 -9.98 -10.46 11.62
C ASN A 69 -8.93 -10.05 12.69
N GLN A 70 -7.67 -9.89 12.28
CA GLN A 70 -6.56 -9.52 13.18
C GLN A 70 -6.66 -8.12 13.82
N PHE A 71 -7.67 -7.32 13.48
CA PHE A 71 -7.84 -5.95 13.97
C PHE A 71 -9.04 -5.81 14.92
N ALA A 72 -9.62 -6.93 15.36
CA ALA A 72 -10.80 -6.92 16.22
C ALA A 72 -10.57 -6.22 17.57
N ASP A 73 -9.33 -6.03 18.02
CA ASP A 73 -8.94 -5.33 19.25
C ASP A 73 -8.63 -3.83 19.07
N LEU A 74 -8.89 -3.28 17.89
CA LEU A 74 -8.69 -1.85 17.57
C LEU A 74 -10.04 -1.14 17.47
N ASN A 75 -10.11 0.05 18.06
CA ASN A 75 -11.25 0.95 17.83
C ASN A 75 -11.10 1.65 16.47
N ASN A 76 -12.11 2.41 16.02
CA ASN A 76 -12.04 3.06 14.72
C ASN A 76 -10.85 4.01 14.58
N GLU A 77 -10.49 4.78 15.62
CA GLU A 77 -9.36 5.71 15.60
C GLU A 77 -8.01 4.97 15.54
N GLU A 78 -7.88 3.88 16.30
CA GLU A 78 -6.70 3.03 16.28
C GLU A 78 -6.61 2.30 14.95
N PHE A 79 -7.72 1.79 14.42
CA PHE A 79 -7.76 1.14 13.13
C PHE A 79 -7.31 2.10 12.03
N ILE A 80 -7.81 3.34 12.02
CA ILE A 80 -7.37 4.36 11.05
C ILE A 80 -6.01 4.97 11.35
N ALA A 81 -5.44 4.70 12.53
CA ALA A 81 -4.15 5.26 12.90
C ALA A 81 -3.09 4.82 11.88
N PRO A 82 -2.09 5.68 11.60
CA PRO A 82 -1.05 5.35 10.65
C PRO A 82 -0.29 4.07 10.93
N GLN A 83 -0.15 3.69 12.18
CA GLN A 83 0.53 2.43 12.51
C GLN A 83 -0.27 1.18 12.11
N ASN A 84 -1.59 1.27 11.88
CA ASN A 84 -2.48 0.13 11.63
C ASN A 84 -3.06 0.08 10.20
N ILE A 85 -3.44 1.22 9.61
CA ILE A 85 -3.76 1.31 8.15
C ILE A 85 -2.50 1.60 7.33
N PHE A 86 -1.56 2.38 7.87
CA PHE A 86 -0.51 2.97 7.06
C PHE A 86 0.78 2.14 7.04
N LYS A 87 0.67 0.90 6.56
CA LYS A 87 1.71 0.45 5.63
C LYS A 87 1.53 1.11 4.26
N GLY A 88 0.30 1.30 3.77
CA GLY A 88 0.04 1.91 2.44
C GLY A 88 0.03 3.45 2.44
N MET A 89 -0.77 4.08 3.30
CA MET A 89 -1.03 5.53 3.20
C MET A 89 0.11 6.42 3.75
N ILE A 90 1.09 5.83 4.46
CA ILE A 90 2.30 6.52 4.97
C ILE A 90 3.35 6.49 3.87
N ILE A 91 3.31 5.52 2.94
CA ILE A 91 4.20 5.50 1.78
C ILE A 91 3.98 6.78 0.95
N CYS A 92 2.72 7.20 0.74
CA CYS A 92 2.39 8.47 0.04
C CYS A 92 2.92 9.73 0.79
N ARG A 93 3.30 9.67 2.09
CA ARG A 93 3.76 10.86 2.86
C ARG A 93 5.14 10.79 3.53
N LEU A 94 5.62 9.64 4.00
CA LEU A 94 6.94 9.49 4.63
C LEU A 94 8.06 9.26 3.62
N LEU A 95 7.76 8.72 2.43
CA LEU A 95 8.76 8.69 1.36
C LEU A 95 9.08 10.09 0.83
N SER A 96 8.20 11.08 1.05
CA SER A 96 8.44 12.47 0.61
C SER A 96 9.75 13.10 1.13
N ARG A 97 10.40 12.51 2.14
CA ARG A 97 11.72 12.98 2.63
C ARG A 97 12.91 12.33 1.96
N ALA A 98 12.71 11.23 1.23
CA ALA A 98 13.75 10.47 0.55
C ALA A 98 13.70 10.56 -0.97
N VAL A 99 12.67 11.21 -1.53
CA VAL A 99 12.54 11.43 -2.98
C VAL A 99 12.42 12.92 -3.29
N THR A 100 13.09 13.35 -4.36
CA THR A 100 12.95 14.69 -4.93
C THR A 100 11.58 14.83 -5.62
N PRO A 101 11.17 16.06 -6.02
CA PRO A 101 10.04 16.23 -6.92
C PRO A 101 10.18 15.38 -8.19
N VAL A 102 9.04 15.05 -8.80
CA VAL A 102 9.00 14.37 -10.11
C VAL A 102 9.75 15.22 -11.14
N LYS A 103 10.72 14.59 -11.80
CA LYS A 103 11.51 15.20 -12.87
C LYS A 103 10.99 14.68 -14.23
N ASP A 104 11.16 15.48 -15.29
CA ASP A 104 10.71 15.16 -16.64
C ASP A 104 11.92 14.86 -17.54
N GLN A 105 11.96 13.66 -18.12
CA GLN A 105 13.03 13.22 -19.02
C GLN A 105 13.00 13.87 -20.39
N GLY A 106 11.86 14.47 -20.78
CA GLY A 106 11.64 14.95 -22.13
C GLY A 106 11.87 13.85 -23.17
N HIS A 107 12.04 14.24 -24.44
CA HIS A 107 12.01 13.28 -25.55
C HIS A 107 13.27 12.41 -25.69
N CYS A 108 14.23 12.55 -24.79
CA CYS A 108 15.54 11.95 -24.92
C CYS A 108 15.65 10.61 -24.16
N GLY A 109 14.57 10.04 -23.59
CA GLY A 109 14.49 8.62 -23.22
C GLY A 109 15.60 8.02 -22.34
N PHE A 110 16.34 8.85 -21.60
CA PHE A 110 17.36 8.40 -20.64
C PHE A 110 16.76 7.96 -19.30
N CYS A 111 15.66 7.20 -19.35
CA CYS A 111 14.97 6.72 -18.15
C CYS A 111 15.90 5.93 -17.21
N TRP A 112 16.94 5.29 -17.77
CA TRP A 112 18.01 4.64 -17.01
C TRP A 112 18.73 5.63 -16.07
N ALA A 113 19.03 6.86 -16.54
CA ALA A 113 19.71 7.87 -15.75
C ALA A 113 18.79 8.44 -14.66
N PHE A 114 17.48 8.59 -14.93
CA PHE A 114 16.50 8.93 -13.90
C PHE A 114 16.42 7.87 -12.80
N TYR A 115 16.41 6.59 -13.18
CA TYR A 115 16.40 5.49 -12.22
C TYR A 115 17.64 5.50 -11.32
N ASP A 116 18.83 5.64 -11.91
CA ASP A 116 20.09 5.66 -11.18
C ASP A 116 20.22 6.89 -10.28
N VAL A 117 19.83 8.07 -10.78
CA VAL A 117 19.82 9.31 -9.99
C VAL A 117 18.83 9.19 -8.83
N ALA A 118 17.57 8.84 -9.08
CA ALA A 118 16.57 8.72 -8.02
C ALA A 118 16.97 7.69 -6.94
N SER A 119 17.57 6.57 -7.35
CA SER A 119 18.10 5.57 -6.43
C SER A 119 19.24 6.12 -5.57
N THR A 120 20.16 6.86 -6.19
CA THR A 120 21.30 7.49 -5.50
C THR A 120 20.83 8.58 -4.53
N GLU A 121 19.91 9.43 -4.95
CA GLU A 121 19.29 10.48 -4.12
C GLU A 121 18.58 9.89 -2.90
N GLY A 122 17.83 8.79 -3.11
CA GLY A 122 17.18 8.05 -2.03
C GLY A 122 18.18 7.47 -1.03
N ILE A 123 19.26 6.86 -1.50
CA ILE A 123 20.33 6.35 -0.63
C ILE A 123 21.00 7.50 0.13
N LEU A 124 21.29 8.63 -0.52
CA LEU A 124 21.88 9.81 0.13
C LEU A 124 20.97 10.39 1.21
N ALA A 125 19.66 10.47 0.93
CA ALA A 125 18.69 10.92 1.91
C ALA A 125 18.66 10.01 3.15
N LEU A 126 18.74 8.69 2.96
CA LEU A 126 18.73 7.70 4.04
C LEU A 126 20.05 7.63 4.82
N THR A 127 21.20 7.75 4.13
CA THR A 127 22.52 7.51 4.73
C THR A 127 23.19 8.80 5.20
N ALA A 128 23.10 9.88 4.44
CA ALA A 128 23.68 11.19 4.78
C ALA A 128 22.68 12.11 5.48
N GLY A 129 21.39 11.75 5.54
CA GLY A 129 20.34 12.56 6.15
C GLY A 129 20.01 13.85 5.38
N LYS A 130 20.49 13.97 4.14
CA LYS A 130 20.30 15.14 3.28
C LYS A 130 19.83 14.69 1.91
N LEU A 131 18.59 15.04 1.57
CA LEU A 131 18.08 14.92 0.22
C LEU A 131 18.75 15.99 -0.65
N ILE A 132 19.45 15.56 -1.70
CA ILE A 132 20.11 16.41 -2.69
C ILE A 132 19.50 16.04 -4.04
N SER A 133 19.17 17.03 -4.86
CA SER A 133 18.81 16.80 -6.25
C SER A 133 20.09 16.79 -7.09
N LEU A 134 20.37 15.67 -7.75
CA LEU A 134 21.44 15.49 -8.72
C LEU A 134 20.91 15.77 -10.14
N SER A 135 21.83 15.90 -11.10
CA SER A 135 21.50 16.12 -12.51
C SER A 135 21.62 14.81 -13.29
N GLU A 136 20.51 14.36 -13.88
CA GLU A 136 20.49 13.23 -14.81
C GLU A 136 21.37 13.52 -16.03
N GLN A 137 21.43 14.78 -16.47
CA GLN A 137 22.26 15.20 -17.60
C GLN A 137 23.76 14.94 -17.36
N GLU A 138 24.25 15.05 -16.13
CA GLU A 138 25.65 14.77 -15.81
C GLU A 138 26.00 13.28 -16.03
N LEU A 139 25.03 12.40 -15.82
CA LEU A 139 25.18 10.96 -16.08
C LEU A 139 25.03 10.65 -17.58
N VAL A 140 24.08 11.30 -18.26
CA VAL A 140 23.85 11.17 -19.71
C VAL A 140 25.03 11.68 -20.53
N ASP A 141 25.62 12.82 -20.17
CA ASP A 141 26.80 13.38 -20.84
C ASP A 141 28.02 12.46 -20.80
N CYS A 142 28.05 11.51 -19.85
CA CYS A 142 29.09 10.47 -19.79
C CYS A 142 28.86 9.34 -20.81
N ASP A 143 27.61 9.10 -21.22
CA ASP A 143 27.24 8.06 -22.18
C ASP A 143 27.44 8.54 -23.62
N THR A 144 28.71 8.65 -23.99
CA THR A 144 29.13 9.11 -25.32
C THR A 144 29.34 7.95 -26.31
N LYS A 145 29.11 6.70 -25.90
CA LYS A 145 29.48 5.51 -26.67
C LYS A 145 28.39 4.45 -26.58
N GLY A 146 27.64 4.25 -27.66
CA GLY A 146 26.57 3.26 -27.65
C GLY A 146 25.62 3.41 -28.83
N VAL A 147 24.48 2.73 -28.73
CA VAL A 147 23.40 2.76 -29.73
C VAL A 147 22.57 4.05 -29.63
N ASP A 148 22.38 4.54 -28.42
CA ASP A 148 21.48 5.65 -28.04
C ASP A 148 22.24 6.95 -27.70
N GLN A 149 23.54 6.87 -27.40
CA GLN A 149 24.37 8.03 -27.02
C GLN A 149 23.77 8.79 -25.83
N GLY A 150 23.29 8.02 -24.85
CA GLY A 150 22.61 8.54 -23.69
C GLY A 150 21.16 8.96 -23.94
N CYS A 151 20.57 8.77 -25.13
CA CYS A 151 19.16 9.07 -25.35
C CYS A 151 18.35 8.01 -26.12
N GLU A 152 17.35 7.40 -25.47
CA GLU A 152 16.27 6.67 -26.17
C GLU A 152 15.11 7.63 -26.53
N GLU A 153 14.10 7.21 -27.30
CA GLU A 153 12.95 8.09 -27.59
C GLU A 153 11.80 7.83 -26.62
N ASP A 154 11.18 8.90 -26.10
CA ASP A 154 9.94 8.78 -25.34
C ASP A 154 8.78 8.27 -26.19
N VAL A 155 7.89 7.49 -25.56
CA VAL A 155 6.61 7.15 -26.17
C VAL A 155 5.76 8.43 -26.30
N PRO A 156 5.24 8.76 -27.50
CA PRO A 156 4.38 9.92 -27.67
C PRO A 156 3.17 9.89 -26.73
N ALA A 157 2.92 11.02 -26.05
CA ALA A 157 1.79 11.16 -25.15
C ALA A 157 0.45 10.87 -25.86
N ASN A 158 -0.50 10.27 -25.13
CA ASN A 158 -1.83 9.88 -25.63
C ASN A 158 -1.81 8.94 -26.86
N ASN A 159 -0.72 8.17 -27.04
CA ASN A 159 -0.59 7.23 -28.14
C ASN A 159 -0.41 5.79 -27.64
N GLU A 160 -1.53 5.15 -27.31
CA GLU A 160 -1.56 3.79 -26.78
C GLU A 160 -0.92 2.76 -27.74
N LYS A 161 -1.02 2.96 -29.06
CA LYS A 161 -0.40 2.07 -30.05
C LYS A 161 1.12 2.19 -30.06
N ALA A 162 1.65 3.40 -29.88
CA ALA A 162 3.08 3.60 -29.75
C ALA A 162 3.59 2.95 -28.46
N LEU A 163 2.85 3.13 -27.34
CA LEU A 163 3.15 2.45 -26.08
C LEU A 163 3.17 0.94 -26.25
N GLN A 164 2.15 0.38 -26.91
CA GLN A 164 2.05 -1.06 -27.17
C GLN A 164 3.24 -1.59 -27.99
N LYS A 165 3.67 -0.83 -29.01
CA LYS A 165 4.83 -1.18 -29.83
C LYS A 165 6.12 -1.23 -29.02
N VAL A 166 6.32 -0.29 -28.09
CA VAL A 166 7.52 -0.28 -27.23
C VAL A 166 7.45 -1.40 -26.19
N VAL A 167 6.30 -1.57 -25.52
CA VAL A 167 6.07 -2.63 -24.51
C VAL A 167 6.26 -4.03 -25.09
N ALA A 168 5.97 -4.24 -26.38
CA ALA A 168 6.21 -5.51 -27.05
C ALA A 168 7.71 -5.87 -27.17
N ASN A 169 8.61 -4.90 -27.09
CA ASN A 169 10.06 -5.10 -27.22
C ASN A 169 10.78 -5.02 -25.87
N GLN A 170 10.31 -4.20 -24.93
CA GLN A 170 10.97 -3.97 -23.65
C GLN A 170 9.98 -3.50 -22.56
N PRO A 171 10.30 -3.72 -21.27
CA PRO A 171 9.58 -3.08 -20.17
C PRO A 171 9.61 -1.55 -20.29
N VAL A 172 8.50 -0.89 -19.93
CA VAL A 172 8.37 0.57 -20.00
C VAL A 172 8.03 1.13 -18.61
N SER A 173 8.85 2.06 -18.12
CA SER A 173 8.58 2.80 -16.89
C SER A 173 7.47 3.82 -17.13
N ILE A 174 6.47 3.85 -16.24
CA ILE A 174 5.39 4.84 -16.27
C ILE A 174 5.15 5.40 -14.85
N ALA A 175 4.55 6.57 -14.78
CA ALA A 175 4.01 7.12 -13.54
C ALA A 175 2.48 7.04 -13.56
N ILE A 176 1.88 6.69 -12.42
CA ILE A 176 0.43 6.58 -12.22
C ILE A 176 0.01 7.39 -10.99
N ASP A 177 -1.28 7.73 -10.91
CA ASP A 177 -1.93 8.17 -9.67
C ASP A 177 -2.37 6.92 -8.90
N ALA A 178 -1.66 6.61 -7.82
CA ALA A 178 -1.94 5.49 -6.92
C ALA A 178 -2.54 5.94 -5.58
N CYS A 179 -2.66 7.24 -5.31
CA CYS A 179 -3.25 7.75 -4.08
C CYS A 179 -4.79 7.72 -4.13
N ASP A 180 -5.44 7.48 -5.28
CA ASP A 180 -6.88 7.21 -5.35
C ASP A 180 -7.30 5.96 -4.55
N SER A 181 -8.43 6.05 -3.84
CA SER A 181 -8.92 4.95 -2.99
C SER A 181 -9.22 3.67 -3.76
N ASP A 182 -9.68 3.76 -5.01
CA ASP A 182 -9.97 2.59 -5.85
C ASP A 182 -8.68 1.80 -6.10
N PHE A 183 -7.55 2.48 -6.33
CA PHE A 183 -6.25 1.85 -6.55
C PHE A 183 -5.65 1.32 -5.23
N GLN A 184 -5.74 2.09 -4.15
CA GLN A 184 -5.21 1.67 -2.83
C GLN A 184 -5.85 0.38 -2.31
N PHE A 185 -7.13 0.15 -2.58
CA PHE A 185 -7.84 -1.06 -2.16
C PHE A 185 -7.91 -2.14 -3.24
N TYR A 186 -7.35 -1.90 -4.43
CA TYR A 186 -7.27 -2.90 -5.48
C TYR A 186 -6.44 -4.10 -5.02
N LYS A 187 -6.90 -5.31 -5.36
CA LYS A 187 -6.30 -6.58 -4.92
C LYS A 187 -6.12 -7.61 -6.02
N ARG A 188 -6.97 -7.59 -7.04
CA ARG A 188 -6.99 -8.56 -8.15
C ARG A 188 -7.98 -8.14 -9.23
N GLY A 189 -7.78 -8.70 -10.42
CA GLY A 189 -8.67 -8.51 -11.56
C GLY A 189 -7.96 -7.73 -12.65
N VAL A 190 -8.72 -6.96 -13.42
CA VAL A 190 -8.18 -5.84 -14.20
C VAL A 190 -8.64 -4.59 -13.47
N PHE A 191 -7.73 -3.68 -13.14
CA PHE A 191 -8.11 -2.40 -12.53
C PHE A 191 -8.85 -1.53 -13.55
N THR A 192 -10.06 -1.10 -13.21
CA THR A 192 -10.92 -0.25 -14.06
C THR A 192 -11.42 1.00 -13.32
N GLY A 193 -10.74 1.39 -12.24
CA GLY A 193 -11.08 2.59 -11.48
C GLY A 193 -10.75 3.88 -12.25
N SER A 194 -11.11 5.01 -11.66
CA SER A 194 -10.77 6.32 -12.26
C SER A 194 -9.25 6.52 -12.24
N CYS A 195 -8.68 7.04 -13.33
CA CYS A 195 -7.29 7.46 -13.37
C CYS A 195 -7.21 8.98 -13.14
N GLY A 196 -6.47 9.39 -12.12
CA GLY A 196 -6.16 10.80 -11.89
C GLY A 196 -4.95 11.28 -12.69
N THR A 197 -4.62 12.56 -12.54
CA THR A 197 -3.44 13.19 -13.18
C THR A 197 -2.39 13.64 -12.16
N GLU A 198 -2.64 13.40 -10.86
CA GLU A 198 -1.68 13.64 -9.79
C GLU A 198 -0.75 12.42 -9.67
N LEU A 199 0.18 12.31 -10.61
CA LEU A 199 1.11 11.16 -10.68
C LEU A 199 2.03 11.14 -9.45
N ASP A 200 1.95 10.07 -8.67
CA ASP A 200 2.63 9.94 -7.38
C ASP A 200 3.37 8.59 -7.21
N HIS A 201 3.17 7.66 -8.14
CA HIS A 201 3.70 6.31 -8.02
C HIS A 201 4.28 5.79 -9.33
N GLY A 202 5.52 5.31 -9.28
CA GLY A 202 6.23 4.72 -10.42
C GLY A 202 5.97 3.22 -10.53
N VAL A 203 5.65 2.74 -11.73
CA VAL A 203 5.46 1.31 -12.01
C VAL A 203 6.07 0.95 -13.37
N THR A 204 6.19 -0.35 -13.65
CA THR A 204 6.75 -0.82 -14.92
C THR A 204 5.72 -1.64 -15.68
N ILE A 205 5.35 -1.21 -16.88
CA ILE A 205 4.61 -2.04 -17.82
C ILE A 205 5.54 -3.13 -18.36
N VAL A 206 5.11 -4.38 -18.28
CA VAL A 206 5.89 -5.54 -18.78
C VAL A 206 5.15 -6.34 -19.86
N GLY A 207 3.95 -5.91 -20.24
CA GLY A 207 3.16 -6.56 -21.27
C GLY A 207 1.75 -6.01 -21.34
N TYR A 208 0.92 -6.64 -22.17
CA TYR A 208 -0.49 -6.33 -22.34
C TYR A 208 -1.26 -7.57 -22.73
N GLY A 209 -2.58 -7.54 -22.57
CA GLY A 209 -3.45 -8.65 -22.93
C GLY A 209 -4.90 -8.24 -23.11
N VAL A 210 -5.71 -9.25 -23.41
CA VAL A 210 -7.17 -9.13 -23.52
C VAL A 210 -7.77 -10.17 -22.59
N SER A 211 -8.63 -9.75 -21.67
CA SER A 211 -9.35 -10.66 -20.77
C SER A 211 -10.44 -11.41 -21.52
N HIS A 212 -11.03 -12.43 -20.87
CA HIS A 212 -12.07 -13.27 -21.49
C HIS A 212 -13.32 -12.50 -21.94
N ASP A 213 -13.63 -11.36 -21.31
CA ASP A 213 -14.74 -10.47 -21.66
C ASP A 213 -14.37 -9.43 -22.74
N GLY A 214 -13.13 -9.44 -23.22
CA GLY A 214 -12.66 -8.51 -24.26
C GLY A 214 -12.03 -7.22 -23.71
N THR A 215 -11.90 -7.05 -22.39
CA THR A 215 -11.23 -5.88 -21.81
C THR A 215 -9.74 -5.92 -22.11
N GLN A 216 -9.22 -4.85 -22.73
CA GLN A 216 -7.79 -4.68 -22.96
C GLN A 216 -7.14 -4.19 -21.66
N TYR A 217 -5.97 -4.75 -21.31
CA TYR A 217 -5.26 -4.38 -20.09
C TYR A 217 -3.75 -4.34 -20.30
N TRP A 218 -3.09 -3.54 -19.46
CA TRP A 218 -1.64 -3.51 -19.29
C TRP A 218 -1.23 -4.42 -18.15
N LEU A 219 -0.16 -5.19 -18.33
CA LEU A 219 0.50 -5.93 -17.25
C LEU A 219 1.48 -5.00 -16.57
N VAL A 220 1.18 -4.64 -15.33
CA VAL A 220 1.99 -3.70 -14.57
C VAL A 220 2.68 -4.44 -13.43
N LYS A 221 4.02 -4.38 -13.40
CA LYS A 221 4.80 -4.79 -12.23
C LYS A 221 4.85 -3.65 -11.24
N ASN A 222 4.54 -3.97 -9.99
CA ASN A 222 4.63 -3.04 -8.89
C ASN A 222 5.36 -3.67 -7.69
N SER A 223 6.05 -2.83 -6.92
CA SER A 223 6.81 -3.19 -5.73
C SER A 223 6.24 -2.47 -4.53
N TRP A 224 5.42 -3.15 -3.73
CA TRP A 224 4.84 -2.59 -2.50
C TRP A 224 5.57 -3.06 -1.23
N GLU A 225 6.29 -4.20 -1.28
CA GLU A 225 7.07 -4.78 -0.17
C GLU A 225 8.29 -5.58 -0.71
N THR A 226 8.75 -6.64 -0.02
CA THR A 226 9.86 -7.52 -0.45
C THR A 226 9.49 -8.50 -1.57
N GLU A 227 8.24 -8.51 -2.02
CA GLU A 227 7.75 -9.36 -3.11
C GLU A 227 7.07 -8.54 -4.22
N TRP A 228 7.20 -9.05 -5.45
CA TRP A 228 6.61 -8.47 -6.65
C TRP A 228 5.14 -8.89 -6.77
N VAL A 229 4.26 -7.92 -7.04
CA VAL A 229 2.85 -8.17 -7.37
C VAL A 229 2.58 -7.70 -8.80
N TYR A 230 1.81 -8.49 -9.55
CA TYR A 230 1.26 -8.08 -10.84
C TYR A 230 -0.07 -7.38 -10.60
N ILE A 231 -0.19 -6.15 -11.11
CA ILE A 231 -1.43 -5.37 -11.11
C ILE A 231 -2.17 -5.60 -12.41
#